data_AF-A0A935D070-F1
#
_entry.id   AF-A0A935D070-F1
#
_cell.length_a   1.000
_cell.length_b   1.000
_cell.length_c   1.000
_cell.angle_alpha   90.00
_cell.angle_beta   90.00
_cell.angle_gamma   90.00
#
_symmetry.space_group_name_H-M   'P 1'
#
loop_
_entity.id
_entity.type
_entity.pdbx_description
1 polymer ?
#
loop_
_entity_poly.entity_id
_entity_poly.type
_entity_poly.pdbx_seq_one_letter_code
_entity_poly.pdbx_strand_id
1 'polypeptide(L)'
;MKDPIGSFETIKDNFIRYVETAFGTKFPGLEKERNDLLNYDKVLYRKPWIEPLPDYISSGKLIDNLKPEDLGNALNETEAKVFRELVKQGLFPSNVRMHLHQTKMLNEALEGNNCIITSGTGSGKTESFLLPLFAQLSKEFANWKPTNQKSLSVDSWWKKANGLTPKNIADQTTQSLSAAASQRNHDIRKAGVRALILYPMNALVEDQMSTIKKST
;
A
#
# COMPACT_ATOMS: atom_id res chain seq x y z
N MET A 1 10.08 10.16 -19.20
CA MET A 1 10.48 11.51 -18.74
C MET A 1 11.57 11.97 -19.68
N LYS A 2 11.31 12.90 -20.61
CA LYS A 2 12.15 13.05 -21.81
C LYS A 2 13.34 14.01 -21.69
N ASP A 3 13.34 14.93 -20.72
CA ASP A 3 14.52 15.77 -20.42
C ASP A 3 14.34 16.48 -19.06
N PRO A 4 14.84 15.89 -17.94
CA PRO A 4 14.71 16.50 -16.63
C PRO A 4 15.55 17.79 -16.49
N ILE A 5 16.66 17.90 -17.23
CA ILE A 5 17.54 19.08 -17.19
C ILE A 5 16.87 20.24 -17.92
N GLY A 6 16.38 20.02 -19.15
CA GLY A 6 15.67 21.04 -19.92
C GLY A 6 14.39 21.53 -19.22
N SER A 7 13.67 20.62 -18.55
CA SER A 7 12.50 20.99 -17.74
C SER A 7 12.88 21.88 -16.56
N PHE A 8 13.97 21.57 -15.87
CA PHE A 8 14.53 22.41 -14.80
C PHE A 8 14.93 23.79 -15.32
N GLU A 9 15.69 23.87 -16.42
CA GLU A 9 16.13 25.14 -17.01
C GLU A 9 14.91 25.99 -17.45
N THR A 10 13.91 25.36 -18.06
CA THR A 10 12.67 26.05 -18.47
C THR A 10 11.93 26.66 -17.28
N ILE A 11 11.77 25.92 -16.19
CA ILE A 11 11.11 26.41 -14.97
C ILE A 11 11.90 27.56 -14.36
N LYS A 12 13.23 27.38 -14.24
CA LYS A 12 14.15 28.40 -13.72
C LYS A 12 14.05 29.69 -14.52
N ASP A 13 14.20 29.63 -15.83
CA ASP A 13 14.20 30.80 -16.72
C ASP A 13 12.84 31.51 -16.72
N ASN A 14 11.74 30.75 -16.68
CA ASN A 14 10.39 31.34 -16.60
C ASN A 14 10.18 32.07 -15.26
N PHE A 15 10.68 31.53 -14.15
CA PHE A 15 10.55 32.17 -12.85
C PHE A 15 11.42 33.42 -12.73
N ILE A 16 12.67 33.36 -13.23
CA ILE A 16 13.55 34.54 -13.33
C ILE A 16 12.86 35.64 -14.16
N ARG A 17 12.35 35.30 -15.34
CA ARG A 17 11.65 36.27 -16.21
C ARG A 17 10.44 36.90 -15.55
N TYR A 18 9.66 36.12 -14.79
CA TYR A 18 8.55 36.65 -14.00
C TYR A 18 9.04 37.67 -12.97
N VAL A 19 10.08 37.33 -12.20
CA VAL A 19 10.66 38.24 -11.19
C VAL A 19 11.23 39.50 -11.84
N GLU A 20 11.84 39.37 -13.02
CA GLU A 20 12.34 40.50 -13.79
C GLU A 20 11.23 41.45 -14.24
N THR A 21 10.14 40.89 -14.76
CA THR A 21 9.02 41.66 -15.32
C THR A 21 8.15 42.29 -14.24
N ALA A 22 7.82 41.54 -13.17
CA ALA A 22 6.89 41.99 -12.14
C ALA A 22 7.51 42.99 -11.15
N PHE A 23 8.82 42.89 -10.90
CA PHE A 23 9.53 43.66 -9.88
C PHE A 23 10.72 44.46 -10.44
N GLY A 24 10.67 44.81 -11.73
CA GLY A 24 11.71 45.60 -12.38
C GLY A 24 11.86 47.00 -11.79
N THR A 25 13.09 47.49 -11.73
CA THR A 25 13.43 48.84 -11.28
C THR A 25 13.97 49.70 -12.43
N LYS A 26 14.11 51.01 -12.20
CA LYS A 26 14.67 51.95 -13.17
C LYS A 26 16.21 51.98 -13.21
N PHE A 27 16.89 51.13 -12.43
CA PHE A 27 18.35 51.19 -12.22
C PHE A 27 19.06 50.01 -12.90
N PRO A 28 19.65 50.18 -14.10
CA PRO A 28 20.22 49.06 -14.85
C PRO A 28 21.35 48.31 -14.12
N GLY A 29 22.14 49.01 -13.29
CA GLY A 29 23.18 48.38 -12.48
C GLY A 29 22.62 47.39 -11.46
N LEU A 30 21.55 47.80 -10.77
CA LEU A 30 20.85 46.94 -9.80
C LEU A 30 20.20 45.74 -10.49
N GLU A 31 19.62 45.93 -11.67
CA GLU A 31 19.02 44.83 -12.45
C GLU A 31 20.05 43.78 -12.84
N LYS A 32 21.26 44.21 -13.22
CA LYS A 32 22.35 43.31 -13.55
C LYS A 32 22.79 42.48 -12.32
N GLU A 33 23.07 43.15 -11.20
CA GLU A 33 23.46 42.47 -9.95
C GLU A 33 22.38 41.49 -9.48
N ARG A 34 21.11 41.87 -9.62
CA ARG A 34 19.97 41.00 -9.32
C ARG A 34 19.92 39.78 -10.23
N ASN A 35 20.07 39.95 -11.54
CA ASN A 35 20.07 38.84 -12.48
C ASN A 35 21.22 37.85 -12.19
N ASP A 36 22.41 38.35 -11.87
CA ASP A 36 23.56 37.53 -11.50
C ASP A 36 23.26 36.68 -10.24
N LEU A 37 22.62 37.28 -9.22
CA LEU A 37 22.20 36.58 -8.00
C LEU A 37 21.07 35.56 -8.26
N LEU A 38 20.07 35.90 -9.06
CA LEU A 38 18.98 34.98 -9.40
C LEU A 38 19.49 33.77 -10.20
N ASN A 39 20.56 33.96 -10.99
CA ASN A 39 21.25 32.88 -11.69
C ASN A 39 22.28 32.15 -10.83
N TYR A 40 22.47 32.51 -9.57
CA TYR A 40 23.40 31.84 -8.66
C TYR A 40 22.72 30.65 -7.95
N ASP A 41 23.37 29.49 -8.00
CA ASP A 41 22.93 28.26 -7.33
C ASP A 41 22.82 28.47 -5.81
N LYS A 42 21.73 27.97 -5.21
CA LYS A 42 21.28 28.17 -3.81
C LYS A 42 20.62 29.52 -3.49
N VAL A 43 20.44 30.42 -4.45
CA VAL A 43 19.66 31.66 -4.23
C VAL A 43 18.20 31.43 -4.59
N LEU A 44 17.89 31.40 -5.89
CA LEU A 44 16.52 31.16 -6.37
C LEU A 44 16.24 29.67 -6.56
N TYR A 45 17.26 28.92 -6.97
CA TYR A 45 17.13 27.53 -7.36
C TYR A 45 18.32 26.72 -6.84
N ARG A 46 18.18 25.39 -6.84
CA ARG A 46 19.28 24.46 -6.65
C ARG A 46 19.50 23.67 -7.93
N LYS A 47 20.74 23.53 -8.38
CA LYS A 47 21.03 22.62 -9.51
C LYS A 47 20.51 21.21 -9.18
N PRO A 48 19.86 20.52 -10.14
CA PRO A 48 19.32 19.19 -9.90
C PRO A 48 20.46 18.24 -9.52
N TRP A 49 20.26 17.50 -8.44
CA TRP A 49 21.15 16.40 -8.05
C TRP A 49 20.70 15.14 -8.77
N ILE A 50 21.57 14.58 -9.61
CA ILE A 50 21.29 13.34 -10.34
C ILE A 50 22.05 12.21 -9.65
N GLU A 51 21.31 11.28 -9.07
CA GLU A 51 21.86 10.06 -8.49
C GLU A 51 21.34 8.86 -9.29
N PRO A 52 22.22 8.06 -9.94
CA PRO A 52 21.80 6.81 -10.54
C PRO A 52 21.42 5.84 -9.42
N LEU A 53 20.17 5.38 -9.42
CA LEU A 53 19.73 4.33 -8.51
C LEU A 53 20.01 2.98 -9.16
N PRO A 54 20.90 2.14 -8.58
CA PRO A 54 21.12 0.80 -9.11
C PRO A 54 19.85 -0.04 -8.96
N ASP A 55 19.62 -0.93 -9.91
CA ASP A 55 18.51 -1.86 -9.84
C ASP A 55 18.66 -2.82 -8.65
N TYR A 56 17.54 -3.09 -7.97
CA TYR A 56 17.52 -4.08 -6.90
C TYR A 56 17.72 -5.49 -7.46
N ILE A 57 18.60 -6.25 -6.82
CA ILE A 57 18.92 -7.63 -7.20
C ILE A 57 17.63 -8.45 -7.29
N SER A 58 17.39 -9.07 -8.45
CA SER A 58 16.28 -10.00 -8.63
C SER A 58 16.56 -11.32 -7.92
N SER A 59 15.54 -11.92 -7.30
CA SER A 59 15.62 -13.29 -6.80
C SER A 59 15.52 -14.34 -7.92
N GLY A 60 15.17 -13.92 -9.13
CA GLY A 60 14.85 -14.80 -10.24
C GLY A 60 13.46 -15.46 -10.15
N LYS A 61 12.75 -15.35 -9.02
CA LYS A 61 11.48 -16.04 -8.79
C LYS A 61 10.28 -15.18 -9.22
N LEU A 62 9.30 -15.84 -9.84
CA LEU A 62 7.96 -15.31 -10.07
C LEU A 62 7.04 -15.86 -8.97
N ILE A 63 6.02 -15.09 -8.58
CA ILE A 63 5.01 -15.54 -7.60
C ILE A 63 4.38 -16.86 -8.03
N ASP A 64 4.02 -16.98 -9.31
CA ASP A 64 3.41 -18.19 -9.88
C ASP A 64 4.26 -19.46 -9.73
N ASN A 65 5.58 -19.30 -9.65
CA ASN A 65 6.52 -20.40 -9.59
C ASN A 65 6.98 -20.72 -8.17
N LEU A 66 6.48 -20.01 -7.15
CA LEU A 66 6.82 -20.29 -5.76
C LEU A 66 6.26 -21.64 -5.34
N LYS A 67 7.15 -22.54 -4.94
CA LYS A 67 6.82 -23.85 -4.38
C LYS A 67 6.77 -23.79 -2.85
N PRO A 68 6.18 -24.80 -2.16
CA PRO A 68 6.21 -24.87 -0.70
C PRO A 68 7.63 -24.73 -0.10
N GLU A 69 8.66 -25.26 -0.77
CA GLU A 69 10.05 -25.14 -0.29
C GLU A 69 10.56 -23.70 -0.35
N ASP A 70 10.08 -22.92 -1.34
CA ASP A 70 10.40 -21.50 -1.46
C ASP A 70 9.72 -20.64 -0.38
N LEU A 71 8.78 -21.22 0.37
CA LEU A 71 8.04 -20.62 1.47
C LEU A 71 8.45 -21.23 2.83
N GLY A 72 9.64 -21.84 2.90
CA GLY A 72 10.15 -22.50 4.11
C GLY A 72 9.31 -23.69 4.57
N ASN A 73 8.51 -24.29 3.67
CA ASN A 73 7.50 -25.31 3.99
C ASN A 73 6.48 -24.87 5.04
N ALA A 74 6.31 -23.55 5.25
CA ALA A 74 5.35 -23.02 6.21
C ALA A 74 3.89 -23.19 5.74
N LEU A 75 3.70 -23.36 4.42
CA LEU A 75 2.44 -23.57 3.72
C LEU A 75 2.46 -24.91 2.98
N ASN A 76 1.37 -25.67 3.03
CA ASN A 76 1.18 -26.83 2.15
C ASN A 76 0.80 -26.40 0.72
N GLU A 77 0.72 -27.34 -0.23
CA GLU A 77 0.47 -26.99 -1.65
C GLU A 77 -0.87 -26.26 -1.87
N THR A 78 -1.92 -26.64 -1.13
CA THR A 78 -3.22 -25.96 -1.21
C THR A 78 -3.14 -24.54 -0.69
N GLU A 79 -2.49 -24.33 0.45
CA GLU A 79 -2.26 -23.01 1.05
C GLU A 79 -1.36 -22.14 0.17
N ALA A 80 -0.29 -22.71 -0.39
CA ALA A 80 0.63 -22.05 -1.31
C ALA A 80 -0.11 -21.62 -2.59
N LYS A 81 -1.01 -22.46 -3.10
CA LYS A 81 -1.88 -22.09 -4.23
C LYS A 81 -2.78 -20.90 -3.89
N VAL A 82 -3.46 -20.91 -2.75
CA VAL A 82 -4.28 -19.77 -2.28
C VAL A 82 -3.44 -18.51 -2.16
N PHE A 83 -2.22 -18.63 -1.61
CA PHE A 83 -1.28 -17.53 -1.50
C PHE A 83 -0.91 -16.93 -2.86
N ARG A 84 -0.51 -17.75 -3.83
CA ARG A 84 -0.16 -17.29 -5.19
C ARG A 84 -1.33 -16.54 -5.84
N GLU A 85 -2.54 -17.10 -5.76
CA GLU A 85 -3.74 -16.49 -6.33
C GLU A 85 -4.12 -15.17 -5.64
N LEU A 86 -4.00 -15.09 -4.31
CA LEU A 86 -4.29 -13.89 -3.53
C LEU A 86 -3.32 -12.76 -3.86
N VAL A 87 -2.02 -13.05 -3.88
CA VAL A 87 -0.97 -12.06 -4.18
C VAL A 87 -1.15 -11.47 -5.59
N LYS A 88 -1.60 -12.29 -6.54
CA LYS A 88 -1.81 -11.89 -7.94
C LYS A 88 -3.02 -10.99 -8.18
N GLN A 89 -3.93 -10.85 -7.21
CA GLN A 89 -5.09 -9.96 -7.37
C GLN A 89 -4.71 -8.47 -7.36
N GLY A 90 -3.48 -8.11 -7.00
CA GLY A 90 -2.99 -6.75 -7.20
C GLY A 90 -1.75 -6.37 -6.39
N LEU A 91 -1.33 -7.22 -5.43
CA LEU A 91 -0.12 -6.95 -4.64
C LEU A 91 1.13 -7.13 -5.49
N PHE A 92 1.14 -8.14 -6.37
CA PHE A 92 2.30 -8.45 -7.19
C PHE A 92 1.86 -8.88 -8.60
N PRO A 93 2.28 -8.18 -9.66
CA PRO A 93 1.93 -8.56 -11.03
C PRO A 93 2.55 -9.91 -11.40
N SER A 94 1.79 -10.76 -12.10
CA SER A 94 2.19 -12.14 -12.47
C SER A 94 3.48 -12.23 -13.31
N ASN A 95 3.83 -11.18 -14.05
CA ASN A 95 4.97 -11.12 -14.94
C ASN A 95 6.20 -10.41 -14.35
N VAL A 96 6.16 -10.04 -13.08
CA VAL A 96 7.27 -9.36 -12.40
C VAL A 96 8.05 -10.36 -11.56
N ARG A 97 9.38 -10.27 -11.61
CA ARG A 97 10.25 -11.06 -10.73
C ARG A 97 10.39 -10.38 -9.39
N MET A 98 10.35 -11.18 -8.33
CA MET A 98 10.60 -10.68 -6.98
C MET A 98 12.03 -10.17 -6.85
N HIS A 99 12.21 -9.14 -6.03
CA HIS A 99 13.53 -8.76 -5.56
C HIS A 99 14.02 -9.75 -4.49
N LEU A 100 15.34 -9.88 -4.38
CA LEU A 100 15.98 -10.77 -3.40
C LEU A 100 15.56 -10.44 -1.97
N HIS A 101 15.42 -9.16 -1.63
CA HIS A 101 15.01 -8.74 -0.29
C HIS A 101 13.55 -9.13 0.03
N GLN A 102 12.65 -9.15 -0.95
CA GLN A 102 11.27 -9.60 -0.79
C GLN A 102 11.23 -11.09 -0.47
N THR A 103 11.98 -11.91 -1.21
CA THR A 103 12.05 -13.37 -0.94
C THR A 103 12.71 -13.68 0.40
N LYS A 104 13.76 -12.93 0.78
CA LYS A 104 14.41 -13.09 2.08
C LYS A 104 13.46 -12.75 3.22
N MET A 105 12.78 -11.59 3.12
CA MET A 105 11.77 -11.18 4.11
C MET A 105 10.66 -12.23 4.25
N LEU A 106 10.14 -12.73 3.13
CA LEU A 106 9.10 -13.76 3.14
C LEU A 106 9.54 -15.01 3.91
N ASN A 107 10.74 -15.53 3.65
CA ASN A 107 11.25 -16.71 4.32
C ASN A 107 11.46 -16.48 5.82
N GLU A 108 12.20 -15.43 6.18
CA GLU A 108 12.51 -15.10 7.58
C GLU A 108 11.25 -14.87 8.41
N ALA A 109 10.26 -14.15 7.86
CA ALA A 109 9.00 -13.89 8.54
C ALA A 109 8.13 -15.16 8.66
N LEU A 110 8.18 -16.08 7.70
CA LEU A 110 7.47 -17.37 7.76
C LEU A 110 8.09 -18.34 8.77
N GLU A 111 9.39 -18.22 9.04
CA GLU A 111 10.07 -18.91 10.14
C GLU A 111 9.73 -18.34 11.52
N GLY A 112 9.04 -17.20 11.57
CA GLY A 112 8.63 -16.53 12.81
C GLY A 112 9.62 -15.47 13.32
N ASN A 113 10.60 -15.08 12.50
CA ASN A 113 11.60 -14.09 12.88
C ASN A 113 11.06 -12.66 12.80
N ASN A 114 11.51 -11.79 13.71
CA ASN A 114 11.28 -10.36 13.63
C ASN A 114 12.22 -9.75 12.58
N CYS A 115 11.66 -9.05 11.59
CA CYS A 115 12.42 -8.63 10.42
C CYS A 115 12.44 -7.10 10.25
N ILE A 116 13.56 -6.57 9.74
CA ILE A 116 13.76 -5.15 9.43
C ILE A 116 14.09 -5.02 7.95
N ILE A 117 13.46 -4.06 7.25
CA ILE A 117 13.77 -3.74 5.84
C ILE A 117 14.43 -2.38 5.78
N THR A 118 15.69 -2.35 5.35
CA THR A 118 16.44 -1.12 5.10
C THR A 118 16.60 -0.92 3.59
N SER A 119 15.67 -0.18 2.97
CA SER A 119 15.74 0.11 1.53
C SER A 119 15.10 1.46 1.16
N GLY A 120 15.45 1.96 -0.02
CA GLY A 120 14.96 3.24 -0.55
C GLY A 120 13.49 3.21 -0.96
N THR A 121 12.91 4.38 -1.18
CA THR A 121 11.55 4.53 -1.73
C THR A 121 11.46 3.84 -3.09
N GLY A 122 10.34 3.19 -3.39
CA GLY A 122 10.15 2.47 -4.65
C GLY A 122 10.85 1.10 -4.75
N SER A 123 11.54 0.63 -3.70
CA SER A 123 12.22 -0.69 -3.74
C SER A 123 11.30 -1.90 -3.69
N GLY A 124 10.01 -1.70 -3.39
CA GLY A 124 9.08 -2.77 -3.06
C GLY A 124 9.05 -3.18 -1.57
N LYS A 125 9.22 -2.20 -0.66
CA LYS A 125 9.09 -2.41 0.81
C LYS A 125 7.70 -2.89 1.22
N THR A 126 6.67 -2.32 0.58
CA THR A 126 5.27 -2.67 0.84
C THR A 126 5.02 -4.15 0.61
N GLU A 127 5.44 -4.65 -0.55
CA GLU A 127 5.35 -6.06 -0.93
C GLU A 127 6.16 -6.92 0.03
N SER A 128 7.34 -6.46 0.45
CA SER A 128 8.19 -7.21 1.37
C SER A 128 7.48 -7.54 2.69
N PHE A 129 6.76 -6.59 3.32
CA PHE A 129 6.03 -6.90 4.57
C PHE A 129 4.61 -7.45 4.35
N LEU A 130 3.98 -7.19 3.19
CA LEU A 130 2.65 -7.71 2.88
C LEU A 130 2.67 -9.17 2.42
N LEU A 131 3.71 -9.62 1.72
CA LEU A 131 3.87 -11.02 1.31
C LEU A 131 3.76 -12.01 2.48
N PRO A 132 4.54 -11.88 3.58
CA PRO A 132 4.41 -12.79 4.71
C PRO A 132 3.05 -12.69 5.41
N LEU A 133 2.44 -11.49 5.46
CA LEU A 133 1.07 -11.33 5.96
C LEU A 133 0.07 -12.13 5.10
N PHE A 134 0.15 -12.00 3.77
CA PHE A 134 -0.74 -12.71 2.86
C PHE A 134 -0.54 -14.22 2.93
N ALA A 135 0.70 -14.69 3.16
CA ALA A 135 0.99 -16.10 3.38
C ALA A 135 0.30 -16.62 4.65
N GLN A 136 0.36 -15.87 5.76
CA GLN A 136 -0.36 -16.21 7.00
C GLN A 136 -1.89 -16.21 6.81
N LEU A 137 -2.43 -15.21 6.11
CA LEU A 137 -3.86 -15.16 5.79
C LEU A 137 -4.29 -16.34 4.90
N SER A 138 -3.46 -16.73 3.94
CA SER A 138 -3.75 -17.85 3.04
C SER A 138 -3.80 -19.17 3.78
N LYS A 139 -2.91 -19.36 4.76
CA LYS A 139 -2.93 -20.50 5.69
C LYS A 139 -4.23 -20.55 6.49
N GLU A 140 -4.73 -19.40 6.94
CA GLU A 140 -6.02 -19.34 7.64
C GLU A 140 -7.20 -19.63 6.69
N PHE A 141 -7.22 -18.98 5.52
CA PHE A 141 -8.34 -19.03 4.57
C PHE A 141 -8.53 -20.41 3.96
N ALA A 142 -7.44 -21.13 3.66
CA ALA A 142 -7.49 -22.49 3.13
C ALA A 142 -8.23 -23.47 4.07
N ASN A 143 -8.29 -23.15 5.36
CA ASN A 143 -8.90 -23.98 6.40
C ASN A 143 -10.29 -23.47 6.83
N TRP A 144 -10.83 -22.43 6.19
CA TRP A 144 -12.15 -21.91 6.52
C TRP A 144 -13.27 -22.81 6.04
N LYS A 145 -14.17 -23.16 6.97
CA LYS A 145 -15.41 -23.85 6.65
C LYS A 145 -16.41 -22.88 6.02
N PRO A 146 -17.30 -23.37 5.14
CA PRO A 146 -18.41 -22.57 4.63
C PRO A 146 -19.23 -21.97 5.77
N THR A 147 -19.66 -20.72 5.59
CA THR A 147 -20.57 -20.05 6.53
C THR A 147 -21.97 -20.67 6.48
N ASN A 148 -22.75 -20.48 7.54
CA ASN A 148 -24.15 -20.87 7.56
C ASN A 148 -24.98 -20.02 6.57
N GLN A 149 -26.23 -20.43 6.34
CA GLN A 149 -27.15 -19.68 5.49
C GLN A 149 -27.42 -18.28 6.05
N LYS A 150 -27.29 -17.26 5.20
CA LYS A 150 -27.55 -15.87 5.56
C LYS A 150 -29.06 -15.64 5.76
N SER A 151 -29.44 -15.08 6.91
CA SER A 151 -30.83 -14.68 7.16
C SER A 151 -31.23 -13.49 6.25
N LEU A 152 -32.49 -13.46 5.80
CA LEU A 152 -33.06 -12.38 5.00
C LEU A 152 -32.97 -11.00 5.68
N SER A 153 -32.98 -10.98 7.01
CA SER A 153 -32.90 -9.75 7.80
C SER A 153 -31.51 -9.09 7.74
N VAL A 154 -30.46 -9.84 7.44
CA VAL A 154 -29.06 -9.34 7.49
C VAL A 154 -28.84 -8.15 6.55
N ASP A 155 -29.46 -8.16 5.36
CA ASP A 155 -29.34 -7.10 4.35
C ASP A 155 -30.55 -6.17 4.27
N SER A 156 -31.49 -6.31 5.21
CA SER A 156 -32.75 -5.58 5.16
C SER A 156 -33.21 -5.02 6.51
N TRP A 157 -32.49 -5.28 7.60
CA TRP A 157 -32.91 -4.87 8.94
C TRP A 157 -33.11 -3.37 9.10
N TRP A 158 -32.43 -2.53 8.32
CA TRP A 158 -32.54 -1.07 8.37
C TRP A 158 -33.65 -0.50 7.45
N LYS A 159 -34.33 -1.33 6.66
CA LYS A 159 -35.37 -0.86 5.73
C LYS A 159 -36.63 -0.43 6.50
N LYS A 160 -37.22 0.70 6.12
CA LYS A 160 -38.49 1.19 6.73
C LYS A 160 -39.65 0.21 6.54
N ALA A 161 -39.74 -0.41 5.37
CA ALA A 161 -40.68 -1.49 5.08
C ALA A 161 -39.96 -2.84 5.22
N ASN A 162 -40.53 -3.75 6.03
CA ASN A 162 -40.01 -5.11 6.29
C ASN A 162 -38.65 -5.19 7.01
N GLY A 163 -38.14 -4.09 7.57
CA GLY A 163 -36.97 -4.11 8.46
C GLY A 163 -37.32 -4.35 9.92
N LEU A 164 -36.30 -4.32 10.78
CA LEU A 164 -36.47 -4.51 12.22
C LEU A 164 -36.84 -3.19 12.90
N THR A 165 -37.72 -3.27 13.90
CA THR A 165 -38.00 -2.12 14.78
C THR A 165 -36.83 -1.87 15.73
N PRO A 166 -36.65 -0.65 16.28
CA PRO A 166 -35.57 -0.36 17.23
C PRO A 166 -35.48 -1.34 18.42
N LYS A 167 -36.62 -1.80 18.94
CA LYS A 167 -36.69 -2.83 20.00
C LYS A 167 -36.13 -4.20 19.56
N ASN A 168 -36.20 -4.52 18.28
CA ASN A 168 -35.73 -5.79 17.72
C ASN A 168 -34.30 -5.70 17.19
N ILE A 169 -33.70 -4.51 17.14
CA ILE A 169 -32.31 -4.30 16.68
C ILE A 169 -31.33 -4.49 17.83
N ALA A 170 -31.61 -3.89 18.98
CA ALA A 170 -30.76 -3.97 20.17
C ALA A 170 -31.56 -4.52 21.34
N ASP A 171 -30.99 -5.50 22.02
CA ASP A 171 -31.52 -6.00 23.27
C ASP A 171 -31.33 -4.92 24.35
N GLN A 172 -32.45 -4.48 24.93
CA GLN A 172 -32.48 -3.38 25.90
C GLN A 172 -31.90 -3.77 27.27
N THR A 173 -31.79 -5.07 27.56
CA THR A 173 -31.23 -5.59 28.81
C THR A 173 -29.74 -5.83 28.70
N THR A 174 -29.28 -6.40 27.58
CA THR A 174 -27.85 -6.72 27.38
C THR A 174 -27.07 -5.61 26.67
N GLN A 175 -27.75 -4.57 26.16
CA GLN A 175 -27.18 -3.50 25.34
C GLN A 175 -26.39 -4.03 24.12
N SER A 176 -26.74 -5.23 23.66
CA SER A 176 -26.07 -5.90 22.55
C SER A 176 -26.96 -5.95 21.32
N LEU A 177 -26.35 -6.07 20.14
CA LEU A 177 -27.07 -6.25 18.87
C LEU A 177 -27.79 -7.61 18.87
N SER A 178 -29.05 -7.60 18.45
CA SER A 178 -29.82 -8.84 18.31
C SER A 178 -29.24 -9.73 17.21
N ALA A 179 -29.45 -11.04 17.33
CA ALA A 179 -29.07 -12.02 16.33
C ALA A 179 -29.67 -11.70 14.93
N ALA A 180 -30.85 -11.07 14.88
CA ALA A 180 -31.53 -10.69 13.65
C ALA A 180 -30.92 -9.45 12.97
N ALA A 181 -30.35 -8.53 13.76
CA ALA A 181 -29.64 -7.33 13.27
C ALA A 181 -28.14 -7.56 13.05
N SER A 182 -27.57 -8.61 13.66
CA SER A 182 -26.15 -8.95 13.54
C SER A 182 -25.77 -9.36 12.11
N GLN A 183 -24.92 -8.55 11.48
CA GLN A 183 -24.54 -8.71 10.07
C GLN A 183 -23.75 -10.01 9.80
N ARG A 184 -23.06 -10.53 10.81
CA ARG A 184 -22.19 -11.71 10.71
C ARG A 184 -22.69 -12.89 11.53
N ASN A 185 -23.98 -12.93 11.90
CA ASN A 185 -24.52 -14.05 12.68
C ASN A 185 -24.44 -15.41 11.98
N HIS A 186 -24.41 -15.42 10.65
CA HIS A 186 -24.22 -16.63 9.84
C HIS A 186 -22.74 -17.09 9.78
N ASP A 187 -21.83 -16.27 10.28
CA ASP A 187 -20.40 -16.50 10.24
C ASP A 187 -19.93 -17.20 11.52
N ILE A 188 -19.48 -18.45 11.37
CA ILE A 188 -18.94 -19.26 12.47
C ILE A 188 -17.46 -18.97 12.76
N ARG A 189 -16.82 -18.10 11.97
CA ARG A 189 -15.40 -17.76 12.12
C ARG A 189 -15.20 -16.82 13.29
N LYS A 190 -14.12 -17.04 14.06
CA LYS A 190 -13.75 -16.15 15.17
C LYS A 190 -13.40 -14.76 14.65
N ALA A 191 -14.20 -13.77 15.03
CA ALA A 191 -13.91 -12.36 14.76
C ALA A 191 -12.61 -11.95 15.49
N GLY A 192 -11.77 -11.17 14.80
CA GLY A 192 -10.55 -10.62 15.40
C GLY A 192 -9.69 -9.88 14.38
N VAL A 193 -8.81 -9.02 14.86
CA VAL A 193 -7.80 -8.34 14.04
C VAL A 193 -6.70 -9.34 13.69
N ARG A 194 -6.40 -9.52 12.40
CA ARG A 194 -5.34 -10.42 11.92
C ARG A 194 -3.99 -9.73 11.76
N ALA A 195 -4.00 -8.43 11.48
CA ALA A 195 -2.81 -7.63 11.36
C ALA A 195 -3.11 -6.17 11.73
N LEU A 196 -2.09 -5.51 12.27
CA LEU A 196 -2.08 -4.08 12.53
C LEU A 196 -0.85 -3.49 11.83
N ILE A 197 -1.08 -2.56 10.91
CA ILE A 197 -0.02 -1.86 10.19
C ILE A 197 -0.05 -0.41 10.65
N LEU A 198 1.05 0.05 11.23
CA LEU A 198 1.17 1.41 11.76
C LEU A 198 1.98 2.26 10.79
N TYR A 199 1.42 3.40 10.41
CA TYR A 199 2.10 4.41 9.60
C TYR A 199 2.24 5.70 10.40
N PRO A 200 3.33 6.47 10.19
CA PRO A 200 3.55 7.71 10.92
C PRO A 200 2.64 8.86 10.47
N MET A 201 2.01 8.76 9.29
CA MET A 201 1.21 9.84 8.68
C MET A 201 -0.01 9.31 7.92
N ASN A 202 -1.13 10.04 8.00
CA ASN A 202 -2.39 9.68 7.32
C ASN A 202 -2.25 9.61 5.79
N ALA A 203 -1.47 10.50 5.17
CA ALA A 203 -1.28 10.49 3.71
C ALA A 203 -0.66 9.16 3.22
N LEU A 204 0.29 8.60 3.99
CA LEU A 204 0.86 7.30 3.69
C LEU A 204 -0.17 6.18 3.87
N VAL A 205 -1.06 6.29 4.86
CA VAL A 205 -2.17 5.33 5.03
C VAL A 205 -3.08 5.35 3.81
N GLU A 206 -3.46 6.52 3.30
CA GLU A 206 -4.36 6.65 2.14
C GLU A 206 -3.76 6.06 0.87
N ASP A 207 -2.49 6.35 0.58
CA ASP A 207 -1.78 5.79 -0.58
C ASP A 207 -1.71 4.25 -0.51
N GLN A 208 -1.41 3.71 0.67
CA GLN A 208 -1.31 2.27 0.87
C GLN A 208 -2.69 1.60 0.84
N MET A 209 -3.72 2.22 1.40
CA MET A 209 -5.10 1.74 1.32
C MET A 209 -5.60 1.68 -0.12
N SER A 210 -5.24 2.66 -0.96
CA SER A 210 -5.59 2.62 -2.39
C SER A 210 -4.96 1.43 -3.11
N THR A 211 -3.73 1.06 -2.73
CA THR A 211 -2.97 -0.07 -3.30
C THR A 211 -3.56 -1.41 -2.83
N ILE A 212 -3.84 -1.54 -1.53
CA ILE A 212 -4.46 -2.74 -0.97
C ILE A 212 -5.85 -2.97 -1.58
N LYS A 213 -6.66 -1.92 -1.74
CA LYS A 213 -8.00 -2.03 -2.38
C LYS A 213 -7.95 -2.45 -3.85
N LYS A 214 -6.85 -2.23 -4.57
CA LYS A 214 -6.68 -2.77 -5.92
C LYS A 214 -6.36 -4.27 -5.91
N SER A 215 -5.95 -4.81 -4.75
CA SER A 215 -5.46 -6.17 -4.56
C SER A 215 -6.47 -7.14 -3.93
N THR A 216 -7.69 -6.67 -3.66
CA THR A 216 -8.80 -7.40 -3.04
C THR A 216 -10.10 -7.07 -3.74
#